data_AF-X1S6K5-F1
#
_entry.id   AF-X1S6K5-F1
#
_cell.length_a   1.000
_cell.length_b   1.000
_cell.length_c   1.000
_cell.angle_alpha   90.00
_cell.angle_beta   90.00
_cell.angle_gamma   90.00
#
_symmetry.space_group_name_H-M   'P 1'
#
loop_
_entity.id
_entity.type
_entity.pdbx_description
1 polymer ?
#
loop_
_entity_poly.entity_id
_entity_poly.type
_entity_poly.pdbx_seq_one_letter_code
_entity_poly.pdbx_strand_id
1 'polypeptide(L)'
;VSTQDLLKKARISKKNVACVSFSGQMMGCLPLDKQGNPLRNSIIWADQRGVEQANRIREIVGEDEVYAITGHRISPTYSAAKIMWVRDNEPGIFKKVHKFVHAKDYIIYRLTHRFATDYSDASGMNLFDIQKREWSSQMLKLIRIPVEILPELHTSIDVVGEVTREISEEAFLGPGTPVVMGGGDGPCAAVGAGVVREGSSYTYVGSSSWIALASRKPIYDPEKRTFTFSHLDPGMFMPAGTMQTAGGAYQWLKDNICWVETEAARE
;
A
#
# COMPACT_ATOMS: atom_id res chain seq x y z
N VAL A 1 8.25 -15.95 10.58
CA VAL A 1 9.43 -16.75 10.17
C VAL A 1 10.45 -15.77 9.60
N SER A 2 11.69 -15.76 10.09
CA SER A 2 12.73 -14.86 9.56
C SER A 2 13.31 -15.39 8.23
N THR A 3 13.92 -14.53 7.40
CA THR A 3 14.62 -14.94 6.16
C THR A 3 15.68 -16.01 6.45
N GLN A 4 16.44 -15.84 7.54
CA GLN A 4 17.45 -16.80 7.97
C GLN A 4 16.84 -18.18 8.26
N ASP A 5 15.76 -18.23 9.04
CA ASP A 5 15.10 -19.49 9.39
C ASP A 5 14.54 -20.20 8.17
N LEU A 6 13.97 -19.43 7.23
CA LEU A 6 13.45 -19.96 5.97
C LEU A 6 14.55 -20.64 5.16
N LEU A 7 15.67 -19.95 4.93
CA LEU A 7 16.79 -20.48 4.16
C LEU A 7 17.44 -21.70 4.83
N LYS A 8 17.59 -21.67 6.17
CA LYS A 8 18.10 -22.82 6.95
C LYS A 8 17.19 -24.04 6.81
N LYS A 9 15.87 -23.86 6.96
CA LYS A 9 14.89 -24.96 6.81
C LYS A 9 14.86 -25.51 5.39
N ALA A 10 14.94 -24.63 4.39
CA ALA A 10 14.98 -25.02 2.98
C ALA A 10 16.33 -25.63 2.55
N ARG A 11 17.39 -25.50 3.38
CA ARG A 11 18.77 -25.89 3.05
C ARG A 11 19.28 -25.21 1.77
N ILE A 12 18.87 -23.95 1.56
CA ILE A 12 19.25 -23.13 0.40
C ILE A 12 20.30 -22.11 0.83
N SER A 13 21.40 -22.02 0.08
CA SER A 13 22.39 -20.96 0.26
C SER A 13 21.81 -19.60 -0.11
N LYS A 14 22.11 -18.55 0.66
CA LYS A 14 21.71 -17.17 0.33
C LYS A 14 22.18 -16.70 -1.06
N LYS A 15 23.24 -17.32 -1.60
CA LYS A 15 23.75 -17.07 -2.97
C LYS A 15 22.86 -17.63 -4.07
N ASN A 16 21.97 -18.57 -3.75
CA ASN A 16 21.06 -19.21 -4.71
C ASN A 16 19.70 -18.51 -4.77
N VAL A 17 19.50 -17.42 -4.04
CA VAL A 17 18.29 -16.60 -4.11
C VAL A 17 18.37 -15.72 -5.36
N ALA A 18 17.52 -16.00 -6.35
CA ALA A 18 17.54 -15.31 -7.64
C ALA A 18 17.04 -13.86 -7.55
N CYS A 19 16.08 -13.57 -6.69
CA CYS A 19 15.62 -12.23 -6.35
C CYS A 19 14.82 -12.25 -5.04
N VAL A 20 14.55 -11.06 -4.49
CA VAL A 20 13.60 -10.86 -3.38
C VAL A 20 12.57 -9.80 -3.79
N SER A 21 11.32 -9.99 -3.37
CA SER A 21 10.23 -9.03 -3.59
C SER A 21 9.39 -8.86 -2.33
N PHE A 22 8.48 -7.89 -2.34
CA PHE A 22 7.78 -7.42 -1.15
C PHE A 22 6.28 -7.28 -1.36
N SER A 23 5.56 -7.63 -0.30
CA SER A 23 4.16 -7.25 -0.07
C SER A 23 4.13 -6.52 1.26
N GLY A 24 3.46 -5.38 1.35
CA GLY A 24 3.43 -4.58 2.58
C GLY A 24 2.09 -3.92 2.84
N GLN A 25 1.85 -3.62 4.12
CA GLN A 25 0.69 -2.81 4.50
C GLN A 25 0.76 -1.43 3.82
N MET A 26 -0.35 -1.03 3.21
CA MET A 26 -0.46 0.19 2.42
C MET A 26 -0.74 1.43 3.29
N MET A 27 -0.77 2.62 2.69
CA MET A 27 -1.26 3.88 3.30
C MET A 27 -0.47 4.32 4.56
N GLY A 28 0.72 3.77 4.75
CA GLY A 28 1.65 4.20 5.79
C GLY A 28 2.16 5.61 5.54
N CYS A 29 2.81 6.19 6.56
CA CYS A 29 3.51 7.46 6.41
C CYS A 29 4.71 7.47 7.35
N LEU A 30 5.87 7.10 6.82
CA LEU A 30 7.15 7.12 7.52
C LEU A 30 8.03 8.24 6.94
N PRO A 31 8.23 9.35 7.66
CA PRO A 31 9.19 10.39 7.27
C PRO A 31 10.62 9.93 7.53
N LEU A 32 11.47 10.06 6.52
CA LEU A 32 12.88 9.74 6.54
C LEU A 32 13.73 10.99 6.25
N ASP A 33 14.90 11.09 6.87
CA ASP A 33 15.92 12.08 6.50
C ASP A 33 16.71 11.65 5.23
N LYS A 34 17.71 12.46 4.84
CA LYS A 34 18.54 12.18 3.66
C LYS A 34 19.40 10.92 3.79
N GLN A 35 19.67 10.48 5.01
CA GLN A 35 20.41 9.26 5.33
C GLN A 35 19.45 8.06 5.49
N GLY A 36 18.15 8.29 5.32
CA GLY A 36 17.10 7.29 5.48
C GLY A 36 16.82 6.89 6.93
N ASN A 37 17.20 7.71 7.90
CA ASN A 37 16.82 7.49 9.29
C ASN A 37 15.37 7.91 9.51
N PRO A 38 14.55 7.09 10.20
CA PRO A 38 13.24 7.49 10.68
C PRO A 38 13.28 8.75 11.55
N LEU A 39 12.51 9.77 11.15
CA LEU A 39 12.38 11.01 11.92
C LEU A 39 11.33 10.93 13.03
N ARG A 40 10.45 9.92 12.96
CA ARG A 40 9.44 9.55 13.96
C ARG A 40 8.90 8.14 13.63
N ASN A 41 8.08 7.61 14.52
CA ASN A 41 7.33 6.37 14.27
C ASN A 41 6.42 6.52 13.05
N SER A 42 6.26 5.45 12.27
CA SER A 42 5.34 5.46 11.12
C SER A 42 3.90 5.70 11.55
N ILE A 43 3.15 6.52 10.81
CA ILE A 43 1.70 6.64 10.95
C ILE A 43 1.06 5.52 10.13
N ILE A 44 0.54 4.49 10.80
CA ILE A 44 0.01 3.28 10.16
C ILE A 44 -1.36 3.50 9.51
N TRP A 45 -1.79 2.57 8.65
CA TRP A 45 -3.06 2.63 7.90
C TRP A 45 -4.30 2.85 8.77
N ALA A 46 -4.34 2.27 9.98
CA ALA A 46 -5.49 2.39 10.88
C ALA A 46 -5.62 3.76 11.57
N ASP A 47 -4.57 4.58 11.52
CA ASP A 47 -4.53 5.87 12.20
C ASP A 47 -5.36 6.93 11.46
N GLN A 48 -6.21 7.64 12.21
CA GLN A 48 -7.13 8.67 11.70
C GLN A 48 -6.77 10.10 12.12
N ARG A 49 -5.56 10.38 12.62
CA ARG A 49 -5.22 11.73 13.12
C ARG A 49 -5.33 12.84 12.06
N GLY A 50 -5.29 12.47 10.78
CA GLY A 50 -5.38 13.39 9.64
C GLY A 50 -6.81 13.83 9.25
N VAL A 51 -7.81 13.73 10.13
CA VAL A 51 -9.21 14.13 9.82
C VAL A 51 -9.31 15.57 9.35
N GLU A 52 -8.65 16.49 10.05
CA GLU A 52 -8.67 17.92 9.67
C GLU A 52 -8.05 18.12 8.28
N GLN A 53 -6.93 17.48 7.99
CA GLN A 53 -6.25 17.57 6.70
C GLN A 53 -7.09 16.95 5.58
N ALA A 54 -7.74 15.80 5.83
CA ALA A 54 -8.67 15.19 4.87
C ALA A 54 -9.83 16.14 4.54
N ASN A 55 -10.41 16.82 5.53
CA ASN A 55 -11.45 17.83 5.30
C ASN A 55 -10.93 19.00 4.46
N ARG A 56 -9.72 19.49 4.74
CA ARG A 56 -9.10 20.55 3.92
C ARG A 56 -8.84 20.10 2.48
N ILE A 57 -8.42 18.85 2.24
CA ILE A 57 -8.29 18.31 0.87
C ILE A 57 -9.66 18.36 0.16
N ARG A 58 -10.73 17.99 0.86
CA ARG A 58 -12.10 18.02 0.32
C ARG A 58 -12.55 19.44 -0.03
N GLU A 59 -12.21 20.43 0.79
CA GLU A 59 -12.53 21.84 0.55
C GLU A 59 -11.74 22.43 -0.62
N ILE A 60 -10.45 22.09 -0.74
CA ILE A 60 -9.54 22.68 -1.74
C ILE A 60 -9.72 22.04 -3.13
N VAL A 61 -9.90 20.71 -3.17
CA VAL A 61 -9.87 19.93 -4.42
C VAL A 61 -11.28 19.45 -4.81
N GLY A 62 -12.10 19.07 -3.83
CA GLY A 62 -13.38 18.42 -4.06
C GLY A 62 -13.29 16.89 -4.17
N GLU A 63 -14.27 16.19 -3.61
CA GLU A 63 -14.30 14.72 -3.57
C GLU A 63 -14.37 14.10 -4.98
N ASP A 64 -15.15 14.71 -5.90
CA ASP A 64 -15.29 14.24 -7.28
C ASP A 64 -13.96 14.30 -8.05
N GLU A 65 -13.24 15.40 -7.93
CA GLU A 65 -11.96 15.62 -8.60
C GLU A 65 -10.89 14.67 -8.06
N VAL A 66 -10.80 14.50 -6.73
CA VAL A 66 -9.88 13.53 -6.13
C VAL A 66 -10.20 12.11 -6.60
N TYR A 67 -11.48 11.73 -6.65
CA TYR A 67 -11.89 10.41 -7.11
C TYR A 67 -11.56 10.18 -8.60
N ALA A 68 -11.77 11.19 -9.45
CA ALA A 68 -11.44 11.13 -10.87
C ALA A 68 -9.93 10.96 -11.13
N ILE A 69 -9.09 11.71 -10.40
CA ILE A 69 -7.63 11.65 -10.52
C ILE A 69 -7.08 10.35 -9.93
N THR A 70 -7.48 10.03 -8.71
CA THR A 70 -6.79 9.01 -7.90
C THR A 70 -7.49 7.65 -7.93
N GLY A 71 -8.77 7.60 -8.32
CA GLY A 71 -9.61 6.40 -8.17
C GLY A 71 -10.04 6.12 -6.73
N HIS A 72 -9.77 7.05 -5.81
CA HIS A 72 -9.97 6.85 -4.37
C HIS A 72 -10.71 8.03 -3.75
N ARG A 73 -11.50 7.73 -2.72
CA ARG A 73 -12.10 8.74 -1.84
C ARG A 73 -11.05 9.40 -0.96
N ILE A 74 -11.36 10.59 -0.47
CA ILE A 74 -10.55 11.28 0.52
C ILE A 74 -10.76 10.60 1.87
N SER A 75 -9.67 10.16 2.50
CA SER A 75 -9.71 9.54 3.83
C SER A 75 -8.56 10.03 4.72
N PRO A 76 -8.80 10.24 6.04
CA PRO A 76 -7.73 10.55 6.98
C PRO A 76 -6.69 9.42 7.11
N THR A 77 -7.06 8.20 6.72
CA THR A 77 -6.17 7.03 6.75
C THR A 77 -5.15 7.04 5.60
N TYR A 78 -5.26 7.94 4.62
CA TYR A 78 -4.40 7.95 3.44
C TYR A 78 -3.17 8.85 3.64
N SER A 79 -2.11 8.56 2.88
CA SER A 79 -0.81 9.22 3.08
C SER A 79 -0.85 10.74 2.90
N ALA A 80 -1.63 11.29 1.96
CA ALA A 80 -1.76 12.74 1.77
C ALA A 80 -2.15 13.46 3.07
N ALA A 81 -3.21 12.99 3.74
CA ALA A 81 -3.70 13.58 4.98
C ALA A 81 -2.65 13.48 6.10
N LYS A 82 -1.93 12.35 6.18
CA LYS A 82 -0.87 12.12 7.17
C LYS A 82 0.37 12.99 6.92
N ILE A 83 0.77 13.17 5.66
CA ILE A 83 1.88 14.06 5.27
C ILE A 83 1.54 15.50 5.64
N MET A 84 0.33 15.96 5.31
CA MET A 84 -0.16 17.28 5.72
C MET A 84 -0.22 17.41 7.24
N TRP A 85 -0.59 16.35 7.97
CA TRP A 85 -0.66 16.39 9.43
C TRP A 85 0.73 16.60 10.03
N VAL A 86 1.75 15.88 9.53
CA VAL A 86 3.16 16.08 9.96
C VAL A 86 3.64 17.48 9.62
N ARG A 87 3.30 18.00 8.42
CA ARG A 87 3.63 19.37 8.03
C ARG A 87 3.07 20.42 9.01
N ASP A 88 1.80 20.26 9.35
CA ASP A 88 1.04 21.27 10.10
C ASP A 88 1.32 21.18 11.61
N ASN A 89 1.48 19.98 12.16
CA ASN A 89 1.62 19.76 13.61
C ASN A 89 3.06 19.54 14.07
N GLU A 90 3.93 19.05 13.18
CA GLU A 90 5.33 18.73 13.50
C GLU A 90 6.29 19.42 12.50
N PRO A 91 6.22 20.76 12.34
CA PRO A 91 6.98 21.47 11.29
C PRO A 91 8.50 21.32 11.43
N GLY A 92 9.01 21.13 12.66
CA GLY A 92 10.42 20.84 12.91
C GLY A 92 10.87 19.48 12.36
N ILE A 93 9.99 18.48 12.35
CA ILE A 93 10.21 17.18 11.70
C ILE A 93 10.08 17.34 10.20
N PHE A 94 9.00 17.98 9.73
CA PHE A 94 8.73 18.15 8.30
C PHE A 94 9.88 18.81 7.55
N LYS A 95 10.53 19.83 8.14
CA LYS A 95 11.72 20.50 7.57
C LYS A 95 12.92 19.58 7.33
N LYS A 96 13.02 18.47 8.06
CA LYS A 96 14.12 17.50 7.94
C LYS A 96 13.80 16.36 6.96
N VAL A 97 12.55 16.26 6.51
CA VAL A 97 12.11 15.17 5.65
C VAL A 97 12.81 15.25 4.31
N HIS A 98 13.41 14.14 3.92
CA HIS A 98 13.83 13.88 2.56
C HIS A 98 12.79 13.10 1.78
N LYS A 99 12.19 12.06 2.40
CA LYS A 99 11.15 11.22 1.78
C LYS A 99 10.09 10.79 2.79
N PHE A 100 8.85 10.67 2.33
CA PHE A 100 7.80 9.90 3.00
C PHE A 100 7.64 8.57 2.29
N VAL A 101 7.74 7.47 3.02
CA VAL A 101 7.69 6.14 2.43
C VAL A 101 6.68 5.24 3.15
N HIS A 102 6.25 4.16 2.51
CA HIS A 102 5.50 3.08 3.16
C HIS A 102 6.45 2.08 3.83
N ALA A 103 5.89 1.13 4.58
CA ALA A 103 6.69 0.13 5.29
C ALA A 103 7.52 -0.72 4.31
N LYS A 104 6.91 -1.14 3.20
CA LYS A 104 7.54 -1.88 2.10
C LYS A 104 8.76 -1.14 1.54
N ASP A 105 8.52 0.12 1.17
CA ASP A 105 9.49 1.02 0.58
C ASP A 105 10.70 1.27 1.50
N TYR A 106 10.50 1.34 2.82
CA TYR A 106 11.60 1.47 3.78
C TYR A 106 12.50 0.24 3.81
N ILE A 107 11.93 -0.97 3.73
CA ILE A 107 12.73 -2.20 3.66
C ILE A 107 13.53 -2.24 2.35
N ILE A 108 12.92 -1.84 1.23
CA ILE A 108 13.61 -1.71 -0.05
C ILE A 108 14.76 -0.70 0.04
N TYR A 109 14.53 0.46 0.65
CA TYR A 109 15.59 1.44 0.89
C TYR A 109 16.73 0.85 1.74
N ARG A 110 16.42 0.13 2.82
CA ARG A 110 17.45 -0.51 3.66
C ARG A 110 18.27 -1.54 2.90
N LEU A 111 17.69 -2.18 1.89
CA LEU A 111 18.37 -3.18 1.06
C LEU A 111 19.17 -2.58 -0.09
N THR A 112 18.74 -1.45 -0.65
CA THR A 112 19.21 -0.95 -1.96
C THR A 112 19.74 0.49 -1.95
N HIS A 113 19.51 1.24 -0.86
CA HIS A 113 19.66 2.69 -0.76
C HIS A 113 18.84 3.50 -1.80
N ARG A 114 17.77 2.91 -2.36
CA ARG A 114 16.85 3.58 -3.27
C ARG A 114 15.53 3.91 -2.59
N PHE A 115 15.08 5.15 -2.75
CA PHE A 115 13.76 5.58 -2.29
C PHE A 115 12.73 5.39 -3.39
N ALA A 116 12.12 4.20 -3.42
CA ALA A 116 11.18 3.79 -4.46
C ALA A 116 9.83 3.36 -3.84
N THR A 117 8.75 3.55 -4.59
CA THR A 117 7.43 2.99 -4.34
C THR A 117 6.83 2.48 -5.65
N ASP A 118 5.83 1.60 -5.57
CA ASP A 118 5.15 1.10 -6.76
C ASP A 118 3.79 1.76 -6.98
N TYR A 119 3.28 1.66 -8.20
CA TYR A 119 1.97 2.22 -8.55
C TYR A 119 0.82 1.73 -7.66
N SER A 120 0.87 0.49 -7.16
CA SER A 120 -0.20 -0.06 -6.33
C SER A 120 -0.23 0.61 -4.95
N ASP A 121 0.91 0.77 -4.28
CA ASP A 121 1.02 1.53 -3.02
C ASP A 121 0.74 3.03 -3.23
N ALA A 122 1.26 3.62 -4.32
CA ALA A 122 1.04 5.02 -4.66
C ALA A 122 -0.45 5.35 -4.86
N SER A 123 -1.23 4.41 -5.40
CA SER A 123 -2.69 4.56 -5.56
C SER A 123 -3.40 4.83 -4.22
N GLY A 124 -2.90 4.23 -3.13
CA GLY A 124 -3.42 4.44 -1.77
C GLY A 124 -2.98 5.74 -1.08
N MET A 125 -2.34 6.68 -1.79
CA MET A 125 -1.79 7.89 -1.17
C MET A 125 -2.67 9.13 -1.30
N ASN A 126 -3.71 9.12 -2.14
CA ASN A 126 -4.43 10.32 -2.64
C ASN A 126 -3.50 11.36 -3.31
N LEU A 127 -2.35 10.94 -3.85
CA LEU A 127 -1.37 11.82 -4.52
C LEU A 127 -1.03 11.37 -5.94
N PHE A 128 -1.48 10.18 -6.34
CA PHE A 128 -1.13 9.52 -7.59
C PHE A 128 -2.25 9.68 -8.62
N ASP A 129 -1.92 10.15 -9.82
CA ASP A 129 -2.83 10.12 -10.97
C ASP A 129 -2.79 8.71 -11.55
N ILE A 130 -3.88 7.97 -11.34
CA ILE A 130 -3.89 6.54 -11.66
C ILE A 130 -3.84 6.27 -13.16
N GLN A 131 -4.41 7.17 -13.97
CA GLN A 131 -4.46 7.02 -15.42
C GLN A 131 -3.10 7.36 -16.04
N LYS A 132 -2.47 8.46 -15.59
CA LYS A 132 -1.15 8.88 -16.07
C LYS A 132 0.01 8.11 -15.46
N ARG A 133 -0.22 7.47 -14.31
CA ARG A 133 0.77 6.71 -13.53
C ARG A 133 1.95 7.54 -13.06
N GLU A 134 1.65 8.74 -12.61
CA GLU A 134 2.60 9.69 -12.08
C GLU A 134 2.03 10.35 -10.82
N TRP A 135 2.88 11.02 -10.05
CA TRP A 135 2.39 11.89 -9.00
C TRP A 135 1.57 13.02 -9.61
N SER A 136 0.33 13.20 -9.15
CA SER A 136 -0.57 14.23 -9.68
C SER A 136 -0.06 15.62 -9.31
N SER A 137 0.52 16.32 -10.28
CA SER A 137 1.00 17.69 -10.13
C SER A 137 -0.10 18.65 -9.63
N GLN A 138 -1.34 18.42 -10.06
CA GLN A 138 -2.52 19.15 -9.60
C GLN A 138 -2.76 18.94 -8.10
N MET A 139 -2.84 17.67 -7.64
CA MET A 139 -3.02 17.35 -6.23
C MET A 139 -1.91 17.98 -5.39
N LEU A 140 -0.66 17.73 -5.77
CA LEU A 140 0.53 18.21 -5.05
C LEU A 140 0.56 19.73 -4.92
N LYS A 141 0.26 20.46 -6.00
CA LYS A 141 0.21 21.92 -6.01
C LYS A 141 -0.89 22.45 -5.09
N LEU A 142 -2.11 21.90 -5.21
CA LEU A 142 -3.28 22.38 -4.47
C LEU A 142 -3.10 22.20 -2.95
N ILE A 143 -2.57 21.05 -2.52
CA ILE A 143 -2.39 20.74 -1.10
C ILE A 143 -1.00 21.10 -0.57
N ARG A 144 -0.14 21.70 -1.41
CA ARG A 144 1.22 22.17 -1.09
C ARG A 144 2.13 21.08 -0.52
N ILE A 145 2.22 19.96 -1.24
CA ILE A 145 3.19 18.88 -1.00
C ILE A 145 4.23 18.94 -2.13
N PRO A 146 5.53 19.17 -1.82
CA PRO A 146 6.59 19.09 -2.82
C PRO A 146 6.71 17.65 -3.36
N VAL A 147 6.91 17.49 -4.67
CA VAL A 147 7.09 16.15 -5.26
C VAL A 147 8.39 15.49 -4.78
N GLU A 148 9.38 16.29 -4.41
CA GLU A 148 10.71 15.88 -4.00
C GLU A 148 10.72 15.10 -2.68
N ILE A 149 9.67 15.23 -1.86
CA ILE A 149 9.51 14.45 -0.62
C ILE A 149 8.78 13.13 -0.85
N LEU A 150 8.44 12.79 -2.09
CA LEU A 150 7.85 11.50 -2.47
C LEU A 150 8.90 10.59 -3.11
N PRO A 151 8.76 9.26 -2.96
CA PRO A 151 9.67 8.29 -3.57
C PRO A 151 9.51 8.26 -5.10
N GLU A 152 10.52 7.70 -5.77
CA GLU A 152 10.47 7.41 -7.20
C GLU A 152 9.41 6.33 -7.47
N LEU A 153 8.67 6.49 -8.57
CA LEU A 153 7.59 5.58 -8.93
C LEU A 153 8.09 4.49 -9.87
N HIS A 154 7.77 3.24 -9.54
CA HIS A 154 8.10 2.06 -10.32
C HIS A 154 6.88 1.20 -10.61
N THR A 155 7.00 0.32 -11.60
CA THR A 155 6.07 -0.79 -11.73
C THR A 155 6.37 -1.85 -10.67
N SER A 156 5.39 -2.66 -10.30
CA SER A 156 5.56 -3.69 -9.28
C SER A 156 6.55 -4.80 -9.66
N ILE A 157 6.88 -4.92 -10.95
CA ILE A 157 7.79 -5.94 -11.49
C ILE A 157 9.19 -5.40 -11.79
N ASP A 158 9.43 -4.10 -11.57
CA ASP A 158 10.74 -3.49 -11.80
C ASP A 158 11.77 -4.01 -10.78
N VAL A 159 12.99 -4.26 -11.25
CA VAL A 159 14.15 -4.42 -10.36
C VAL A 159 14.62 -3.01 -9.98
N VAL A 160 14.45 -2.65 -8.71
CA VAL A 160 14.74 -1.30 -8.20
C VAL A 160 16.14 -1.17 -7.60
N GLY A 161 16.84 -2.28 -7.46
CA GLY A 161 18.23 -2.30 -7.03
C GLY A 161 18.68 -3.71 -6.68
N GLU A 162 19.76 -3.79 -5.93
CA GLU A 162 20.35 -5.03 -5.46
C GLU A 162 20.63 -4.93 -3.97
N VAL A 163 20.63 -6.07 -3.28
CA VAL A 163 21.03 -6.16 -1.88
C VAL A 163 22.47 -5.69 -1.73
N THR A 164 22.66 -4.64 -0.92
CA THR A 164 23.99 -4.06 -0.67
C THR A 164 24.85 -4.98 0.18
N ARG A 165 26.18 -4.78 0.13
CA ARG A 165 27.11 -5.62 0.89
C ARG A 165 26.94 -5.43 2.40
N GLU A 166 26.66 -4.19 2.81
CA GLU A 166 26.52 -3.74 4.19
C GLU A 166 25.36 -4.46 4.90
N ILE A 167 24.24 -4.65 4.22
CA ILE A 167 23.03 -5.26 4.79
C ILE A 167 22.93 -6.77 4.53
N SER A 168 23.76 -7.33 3.65
CA SER A 168 23.66 -8.73 3.20
C SER A 168 23.72 -9.76 4.35
N GLU A 169 24.52 -9.49 5.39
CA GLU A 169 24.60 -10.36 6.57
C GLU A 169 23.38 -10.22 7.49
N GLU A 170 22.89 -8.98 7.71
CA GLU A 170 21.68 -8.73 8.51
C GLU A 170 20.43 -9.30 7.84
N ALA A 171 20.31 -9.14 6.52
CA ALA A 171 19.17 -9.59 5.73
C ALA A 171 19.20 -11.09 5.39
N PHE A 172 20.33 -11.77 5.61
CA PHE A 172 20.56 -13.16 5.18
C PHE A 172 20.34 -13.38 3.68
N LEU A 173 20.69 -12.39 2.86
CA LEU A 173 20.63 -12.43 1.39
C LEU A 173 22.02 -12.24 0.79
N GLY A 174 22.25 -12.74 -0.42
CA GLY A 174 23.52 -12.53 -1.10
C GLY A 174 23.70 -11.06 -1.48
N PRO A 175 24.90 -10.47 -1.36
CA PRO A 175 25.16 -9.17 -1.99
C PRO A 175 24.96 -9.30 -3.50
N GLY A 176 24.34 -8.30 -4.12
CA GLY A 176 23.98 -8.34 -5.54
C GLY A 176 22.68 -9.08 -5.84
N THR A 177 21.99 -9.66 -4.85
CA THR A 177 20.66 -10.28 -5.09
C THR A 177 19.69 -9.19 -5.57
N PRO A 178 19.06 -9.34 -6.76
CA PRO A 178 18.08 -8.38 -7.28
C PRO A 178 16.90 -8.16 -6.32
N VAL A 179 16.51 -6.90 -6.16
CA VAL A 179 15.37 -6.46 -5.37
C VAL A 179 14.28 -5.98 -6.32
N VAL A 180 13.17 -6.72 -6.37
CA VAL A 180 11.98 -6.42 -7.18
C VAL A 180 10.97 -5.64 -6.33
N MET A 181 10.43 -4.55 -6.89
CA MET A 181 9.61 -3.57 -6.18
C MET A 181 8.47 -4.19 -5.36
N GLY A 182 7.71 -5.12 -5.96
CA GLY A 182 6.54 -5.71 -5.33
C GLY A 182 5.38 -4.71 -5.23
N GLY A 183 4.51 -4.88 -4.24
CA GLY A 183 3.30 -4.07 -4.15
C GLY A 183 2.66 -3.98 -2.77
N GLY A 184 1.52 -3.28 -2.73
CA GLY A 184 0.64 -3.26 -1.57
C GLY A 184 0.01 -4.64 -1.33
N ASP A 185 -0.28 -4.93 -0.07
CA ASP A 185 -0.82 -6.23 0.38
C ASP A 185 -2.12 -6.65 -0.32
N GLY A 186 -3.08 -5.73 -0.52
CA GLY A 186 -4.31 -6.00 -1.27
C GLY A 186 -4.05 -6.43 -2.72
N PRO A 187 -3.36 -5.61 -3.53
CA PRO A 187 -2.92 -5.98 -4.88
C PRO A 187 -2.12 -7.29 -4.95
N CYS A 188 -1.18 -7.52 -4.03
CA CYS A 188 -0.43 -8.77 -3.94
C CYS A 188 -1.31 -9.98 -3.64
N ALA A 189 -2.28 -9.84 -2.73
CA ALA A 189 -3.23 -10.90 -2.42
C ALA A 189 -4.10 -11.27 -3.63
N ALA A 190 -4.58 -10.28 -4.39
CA ALA A 190 -5.37 -10.51 -5.59
C ALA A 190 -4.58 -11.28 -6.66
N VAL A 191 -3.34 -10.86 -6.94
CA VAL A 191 -2.45 -11.56 -7.88
C VAL A 191 -2.11 -12.97 -7.38
N GLY A 192 -1.82 -13.12 -6.09
CA GLY A 192 -1.59 -14.42 -5.46
C GLY A 192 -2.79 -15.37 -5.55
N ALA A 193 -4.01 -14.84 -5.62
CA ALA A 193 -5.25 -15.58 -5.85
C ALA A 193 -5.56 -15.84 -7.34
N GLY A 194 -4.67 -15.44 -8.26
CA GLY A 194 -4.82 -15.67 -9.70
C GLY A 194 -5.62 -14.60 -10.45
N VAL A 195 -5.88 -13.44 -9.84
CA VAL A 195 -6.51 -12.29 -10.51
C VAL A 195 -5.49 -11.61 -11.39
N VAL A 196 -5.20 -12.19 -12.55
CA VAL A 196 -4.14 -11.74 -13.48
C VAL A 196 -4.62 -11.64 -14.93
N ARG A 197 -5.94 -11.70 -15.16
CA ARG A 197 -6.54 -11.59 -16.49
C ARG A 197 -7.72 -10.61 -16.44
N GLU A 198 -7.95 -9.88 -17.53
CA GLU A 198 -9.14 -9.02 -17.66
C GLU A 198 -10.41 -9.76 -17.23
N GLY A 199 -11.19 -9.16 -16.35
CA GLY A 199 -12.46 -9.71 -15.87
C GLY A 199 -12.32 -10.80 -14.81
N SER A 200 -11.10 -11.27 -14.49
CA SER A 200 -10.91 -12.16 -13.35
C SER A 200 -11.13 -11.39 -12.05
N SER A 201 -11.78 -12.05 -11.08
CA SER A 201 -12.10 -11.45 -9.79
C SER A 201 -11.79 -12.40 -8.64
N TYR A 202 -11.41 -11.83 -7.52
CA TYR A 202 -11.23 -12.51 -6.25
C TYR A 202 -12.17 -11.90 -5.22
N THR A 203 -12.91 -12.76 -4.52
CA THR A 203 -13.69 -12.37 -3.35
C THR A 203 -13.14 -13.09 -2.13
N TYR A 204 -12.67 -12.32 -1.17
CA TYR A 204 -12.29 -12.78 0.15
C TYR A 204 -13.47 -12.59 1.11
N VAL A 205 -13.81 -13.63 1.87
CA VAL A 205 -14.83 -13.55 2.92
C VAL A 205 -14.21 -14.00 4.25
N GLY A 206 -13.66 -13.04 4.99
CA GLY A 206 -13.28 -13.20 6.40
C GLY A 206 -14.26 -12.46 7.31
N SER A 207 -13.80 -12.00 8.48
CA SER A 207 -14.60 -11.12 9.35
C SER A 207 -15.14 -9.90 8.58
N SER A 208 -14.27 -9.29 7.78
CA SER A 208 -14.60 -8.38 6.68
C SER A 208 -14.48 -9.09 5.33
N SER A 209 -15.06 -8.51 4.29
CA SER A 209 -14.93 -9.00 2.92
C SER A 209 -14.28 -7.97 2.00
N TRP A 210 -13.56 -8.49 1.01
CA TRP A 210 -12.92 -7.73 -0.04
C TRP A 210 -13.26 -8.35 -1.40
N ILE A 211 -13.55 -7.52 -2.39
CA ILE A 211 -13.60 -7.94 -3.79
C ILE A 211 -12.56 -7.15 -4.58
N ALA A 212 -11.80 -7.85 -5.42
CA ALA A 212 -10.85 -7.26 -6.36
C ALA A 212 -11.11 -7.81 -7.77
N LEU A 213 -11.02 -6.94 -8.77
CA LEU A 213 -11.15 -7.28 -10.19
C LEU A 213 -9.86 -6.87 -10.91
N ALA A 214 -9.41 -7.62 -11.92
CA ALA A 214 -8.41 -7.13 -12.86
C ALA A 214 -9.08 -6.50 -14.08
N SER A 215 -8.73 -5.25 -14.40
CA SER A 215 -9.22 -4.56 -15.60
C SER A 215 -8.16 -3.69 -16.29
N ARG A 216 -8.18 -3.59 -17.62
CA ARG A 216 -7.31 -2.74 -18.44
C ARG A 216 -7.69 -1.26 -18.42
N LYS A 217 -8.85 -0.94 -17.85
CA LYS A 217 -9.31 0.44 -17.65
C LYS A 217 -9.70 0.64 -16.18
N PRO A 218 -9.51 1.84 -15.63
CA PRO A 218 -10.06 2.13 -14.31
C PRO A 218 -11.59 2.03 -14.37
N ILE A 219 -12.21 1.53 -13.31
CA ILE A 219 -13.67 1.46 -13.17
C ILE A 219 -14.07 2.39 -12.03
N TYR A 220 -14.66 3.51 -12.41
CA TYR A 220 -15.17 4.51 -11.48
C TYR A 220 -16.62 4.25 -11.14
N ASP A 221 -16.97 4.41 -9.87
CA ASP A 221 -18.36 4.40 -9.40
C ASP A 221 -18.84 5.84 -9.21
N PRO A 222 -19.93 6.27 -9.87
CA PRO A 222 -20.50 7.61 -9.67
C PRO A 222 -20.80 7.94 -8.20
N GLU A 223 -21.18 6.93 -7.41
CA GLU A 223 -21.45 7.04 -5.97
C GLU A 223 -20.19 6.82 -5.11
N LYS A 224 -19.04 6.54 -5.72
CA LYS A 224 -17.72 6.41 -5.07
C LYS A 224 -17.67 5.32 -4.00
N ARG A 225 -18.49 4.27 -4.13
CA ARG A 225 -18.55 3.16 -3.17
C ARG A 225 -17.31 2.26 -3.30
N THR A 226 -16.81 2.09 -4.52
CA THR A 226 -15.59 1.36 -4.84
C THR A 226 -14.39 2.31 -4.99
N PHE A 227 -13.19 1.75 -4.93
CA PHE A 227 -11.93 2.44 -5.23
C PHE A 227 -11.14 1.62 -6.25
N THR A 228 -10.20 2.24 -6.95
CA THR A 228 -9.39 1.57 -7.98
C THR A 228 -7.92 1.73 -7.65
N PHE A 229 -7.21 0.62 -7.41
CA PHE A 229 -5.76 0.62 -7.31
C PHE A 229 -5.12 0.37 -8.68
N SER A 230 -3.83 0.65 -8.81
CA SER A 230 -3.02 0.04 -9.88
C SER A 230 -2.83 -1.45 -9.60
N HIS A 231 -2.87 -2.27 -10.65
CA HIS A 231 -2.56 -3.68 -10.55
C HIS A 231 -1.03 -3.90 -10.49
N LEU A 232 -0.55 -5.07 -10.04
CA LEU A 232 0.88 -5.40 -10.15
C LEU A 232 1.32 -5.64 -11.61
N ASP A 233 0.37 -5.88 -12.50
CA ASP A 233 0.60 -5.93 -13.94
C ASP A 233 0.58 -4.47 -14.42
N PRO A 234 1.67 -3.97 -15.03
CA PRO A 234 1.75 -2.59 -15.48
C PRO A 234 0.73 -2.26 -16.56
N GLY A 235 -0.01 -3.19 -17.14
CA GLY A 235 -1.07 -2.95 -18.12
C GLY A 235 -2.48 -2.86 -17.51
N MET A 236 -2.64 -3.04 -16.20
CA MET A 236 -3.95 -3.20 -15.56
C MET A 236 -4.15 -2.33 -14.32
N PHE A 237 -5.42 -2.25 -13.94
CA PHE A 237 -5.97 -1.63 -12.75
C PHE A 237 -6.68 -2.70 -11.94
N MET A 238 -6.87 -2.40 -10.66
CA MET A 238 -7.57 -3.25 -9.72
C MET A 238 -8.72 -2.50 -9.04
N PRO A 239 -9.89 -2.38 -9.70
CA PRO A 239 -11.12 -1.96 -9.05
C PRO A 239 -11.43 -2.89 -7.88
N ALA A 240 -11.78 -2.30 -6.75
CA ALA A 240 -11.97 -3.03 -5.52
C ALA A 240 -13.06 -2.42 -4.64
N GLY A 241 -13.66 -3.29 -3.84
CA GLY A 241 -14.70 -2.95 -2.88
C GLY A 241 -14.44 -3.63 -1.55
N THR A 242 -14.83 -2.97 -0.47
CA THR A 242 -14.75 -3.53 0.89
C THR A 242 -16.11 -3.58 1.53
N MET A 243 -16.31 -4.61 2.33
CA MET A 243 -17.42 -4.70 3.26
C MET A 243 -16.84 -4.97 4.65
N GLN A 244 -17.05 -4.03 5.57
CA GLN A 244 -16.42 -4.08 6.90
C GLN A 244 -16.89 -5.28 7.73
N THR A 245 -18.13 -5.74 7.48
CA THR A 245 -18.73 -6.85 8.21
C THR A 245 -19.32 -7.85 7.23
N ALA A 246 -18.68 -9.02 7.08
CA ALA A 246 -19.16 -10.12 6.26
C ALA A 246 -19.28 -11.40 7.12
N GLY A 247 -18.20 -12.16 7.27
CA GLY A 247 -18.15 -13.29 8.18
C GLY A 247 -18.41 -12.90 9.64
N GLY A 248 -18.11 -11.66 10.03
CA GLY A 248 -18.49 -11.13 11.34
C GLY A 248 -20.00 -11.05 11.56
N ALA A 249 -20.78 -10.73 10.53
CA ALA A 249 -22.24 -10.71 10.63
C ALA A 249 -22.79 -12.14 10.75
N TYR A 250 -22.21 -13.07 9.99
CA TYR A 250 -22.54 -14.49 10.09
C TYR A 250 -22.21 -15.06 11.48
N GLN A 251 -21.01 -14.77 11.98
CA GLN A 251 -20.57 -15.19 13.32
C GLN A 251 -21.49 -14.62 14.40
N TRP A 252 -21.83 -13.33 14.33
CA TRP A 252 -22.76 -12.70 15.25
C TRP A 252 -24.14 -13.38 15.24
N LEU A 253 -24.69 -13.65 14.06
CA LEU A 253 -25.99 -14.32 13.91
C LEU A 253 -25.96 -15.72 14.54
N LYS A 254 -24.91 -16.50 14.22
CA LYS A 254 -24.72 -17.85 14.76
C LYS A 254 -24.66 -17.85 16.29
N ASP A 255 -23.87 -16.94 16.87
CA ASP A 255 -23.62 -16.92 18.31
C ASP A 255 -24.79 -16.37 19.13
N ASN A 256 -25.62 -15.48 18.54
CA ASN A 256 -26.68 -14.78 19.29
C ASN A 256 -28.09 -15.30 19.00
N ILE A 257 -28.31 -15.95 17.85
CA ILE A 257 -29.64 -16.39 17.41
C ILE A 257 -29.68 -17.91 17.20
N CYS A 258 -28.70 -18.48 16.51
CA CYS A 258 -28.73 -19.90 16.09
C CYS A 258 -28.10 -20.85 17.12
N TRP A 259 -28.43 -20.68 18.42
CA TRP A 259 -27.83 -21.49 19.48
C TRP A 259 -28.29 -22.96 19.42
N VAL A 260 -29.54 -23.23 19.04
CA VAL A 260 -30.08 -24.59 18.86
C VAL A 260 -29.33 -25.33 17.75
N GLU A 261 -29.16 -24.69 16.59
CA GLU A 261 -28.43 -25.27 15.46
C GLU A 261 -26.94 -25.46 15.79
N THR A 262 -26.36 -24.55 16.56
CA THR A 262 -24.96 -24.64 17.02
C THR A 262 -24.76 -25.80 17.99
N GLU A 263 -25.74 -26.09 18.85
CA GLU A 263 -25.71 -27.25 19.76
C GLU A 263 -25.85 -28.56 18.97
N ALA A 264 -26.83 -28.64 18.07
CA ALA A 264 -27.04 -29.82 17.23
C ALA A 264 -25.84 -30.17 16.33
N ALA A 265 -25.06 -29.17 15.88
CA ALA A 265 -23.88 -29.38 15.05
C ALA A 265 -22.65 -29.92 15.82
N ARG A 266 -22.70 -29.98 17.15
CA ARG A 266 -21.61 -30.52 18.00
C ARG A 266 -21.78 -32.01 18.30
N GLU A 267 -22.97 -32.56 18.07
CA GLU A 267 -23.30 -33.99 18.19
C GLU A 267 -22.84 -34.77 16.94
#